data_AF-A0A848WVI1-F1
#
_entry.id   AF-A0A848WVI1-F1
#
_cell.length_a   1.000
_cell.length_b   1.000
_cell.length_c   1.000
_cell.angle_alpha   90.00
_cell.angle_beta   90.00
_cell.angle_gamma   90.00
#
_symmetry.space_group_name_H-M   'P 1'
#
loop_
_entity.id
_entity.type
_entity.pdbx_description
1 polymer ?
#
loop_
_entity_poly.entity_id
_entity_poly.type
_entity_poly.pdbx_seq_one_letter_code
_entity_poly.pdbx_strand_id
1 'polypeptide(L)' 'MTKITKYFSEVRSELQKATWPWDPKEKGVKKYKQLIDSTIVVLIATVLLGAYVATIDFAMVNLMKWLTSGF' A
#
# COMPACT_ATOMS: atom_id res chain seq x y z
N MET A 1 18.64 -14.98 28.59
CA MET A 1 18.30 -14.98 27.14
C MET A 1 17.23 -16.00 26.73
N THR A 2 16.65 -16.78 27.63
CA THR A 2 15.62 -17.80 27.33
C THR A 2 14.19 -17.26 27.25
N LYS A 3 13.89 -16.12 27.89
CA LYS A 3 12.54 -15.51 27.85
C LYS A 3 12.18 -14.93 26.47
N ILE A 4 13.16 -14.31 25.81
CA ILE A 4 12.98 -13.68 24.48
C ILE A 4 12.74 -14.77 23.42
N THR A 5 13.54 -15.84 23.45
CA THR A 5 13.37 -16.96 22.49
C THR A 5 12.05 -17.69 22.70
N LYS A 6 11.62 -17.89 23.96
CA LYS A 6 10.29 -18.44 24.29
C LYS A 6 9.16 -17.55 23.77
N TYR A 7 9.26 -16.24 23.98
CA TYR A 7 8.27 -15.27 23.48
C TYR A 7 8.15 -15.30 21.95
N PHE A 8 9.25 -15.25 21.21
CA PHE A 8 9.21 -15.34 19.74
C PHE A 8 8.67 -16.69 19.24
N SER A 9 8.94 -17.78 19.96
CA SER A 9 8.37 -19.09 19.66
C SER A 9 6.85 -19.11 19.83
N GLU A 10 6.33 -18.50 20.89
CA GLU A 10 4.90 -18.37 21.13
C GLU A 10 4.25 -17.46 20.07
N VAL A 11 4.82 -16.30 19.78
CA VAL A 11 4.33 -15.39 18.73
C VAL A 11 4.28 -16.08 17.37
N ARG A 12 5.31 -16.84 17.01
CA ARG A 12 5.32 -17.60 15.75
C ARG A 12 4.21 -18.65 15.71
N SER A 13 3.97 -19.35 16.81
CA SER A 13 2.89 -20.33 16.93
C SER A 13 1.52 -19.68 16.73
N GLU A 14 1.28 -18.52 17.34
CA GLU A 14 0.02 -17.78 17.15
C GLU A 14 -0.13 -17.22 15.73
N LEU A 15 0.96 -16.73 15.14
CA LEU A 15 0.97 -16.20 13.77
C LEU A 15 0.60 -17.26 12.72
N GLN A 16 0.89 -18.54 13.00
CA GLN A 16 0.51 -19.66 12.15
C GLN A 16 -0.99 -19.97 12.20
N LYS A 17 -1.68 -19.58 13.27
CA LYS A 17 -3.14 -19.75 13.40
C LYS A 17 -3.93 -18.65 12.68
N ALA A 18 -3.29 -17.52 12.38
CA ALA A 18 -3.94 -16.43 11.67
C ALA A 18 -4.34 -16.85 10.25
N THR A 19 -5.53 -16.44 9.82
CA THR A 19 -5.98 -16.60 8.43
C THR A 19 -5.37 -15.49 7.61
N TRP A 20 -4.31 -15.84 6.89
CA TRP A 20 -3.63 -14.90 6.03
C TRP A 20 -4.24 -14.89 4.62
N PRO A 21 -4.22 -13.75 3.91
CA PRO A 21 -4.87 -13.61 2.61
C PRO A 21 -4.09 -14.28 1.46
N TRP A 22 -3.34 -15.35 1.71
CA TRP A 22 -2.64 -16.13 0.69
C TRP A 22 -3.08 -17.59 0.74
N ASP A 23 -3.12 -18.25 -0.42
CA ASP A 23 -3.54 -19.65 -0.50
C ASP A 23 -2.34 -20.60 -0.28
N PRO A 24 -2.26 -21.34 0.84
CA PRO A 24 -1.17 -22.29 1.08
C PRO A 24 -1.19 -23.52 0.16
N LYS A 25 -2.30 -23.77 -0.55
CA LYS A 25 -2.43 -24.89 -1.50
C LYS A 25 -1.82 -24.57 -2.86
N GLU A 26 -1.75 -23.30 -3.21
CA GLU A 26 -1.13 -22.86 -4.46
C GLU A 26 0.37 -22.60 -4.27
N LYS A 27 1.16 -22.93 -5.31
CA LYS A 27 2.61 -22.73 -5.30
C LYS A 27 3.01 -21.52 -6.13
N GLY A 28 4.13 -20.90 -5.77
CA GLY A 28 4.70 -19.75 -6.47
C GLY A 28 3.87 -18.48 -6.31
N VAL A 29 3.81 -17.67 -7.37
CA VAL A 29 3.11 -16.36 -7.38
C VAL A 29 1.60 -16.46 -7.20
N LYS A 30 0.98 -17.58 -7.58
CA LYS A 30 -0.48 -17.76 -7.48
C LYS A 30 -0.99 -17.76 -6.03
N LYS A 31 -0.17 -18.26 -5.09
CA LYS A 31 -0.38 -18.16 -3.63
C LYS A 31 -0.75 -16.75 -3.17
N TYR A 32 -0.12 -15.74 -3.75
CA TYR A 32 -0.28 -14.34 -3.35
C TYR A 32 -1.30 -13.59 -4.21
N LYS A 33 -2.10 -14.28 -5.02
CA LYS A 33 -3.02 -13.64 -5.98
C LYS A 33 -3.93 -12.61 -5.33
N GLN A 34 -4.53 -12.90 -4.18
CA GLN A 34 -5.40 -11.94 -3.48
C GLN A 34 -4.64 -10.71 -2.98
N LEU A 35 -3.40 -10.88 -2.49
CA LEU A 35 -2.54 -9.75 -2.08
C LEU A 35 -2.17 -8.90 -3.30
N ILE A 36 -1.76 -9.54 -4.39
CA ILE A 36 -1.34 -8.86 -5.61
C ILE A 36 -2.51 -8.06 -6.18
N ASP A 37 -3.71 -8.65 -6.24
CA ASP A 37 -4.92 -7.99 -6.73
C ASP A 37 -5.26 -6.76 -5.89
N SER A 38 -5.26 -6.91 -4.56
CA SER A 38 -5.47 -5.79 -3.63
C SER A 38 -4.40 -4.70 -3.77
N THR A 39 -3.13 -5.08 -3.96
CA THR A 39 -2.03 -4.13 -4.11
C THR A 39 -2.11 -3.37 -5.44
N ILE A 40 -2.51 -4.03 -6.53
CA ILE A 40 -2.67 -3.39 -7.84
C ILE A 40 -3.76 -2.33 -7.78
N VAL A 41 -4.89 -2.62 -7.14
CA VAL A 41 -5.98 -1.65 -6.98
C VAL A 41 -5.49 -0.40 -6.23
N VAL A 42 -4.76 -0.58 -5.13
CA VAL A 42 -4.19 0.54 -4.35
C VAL A 42 -3.18 1.33 -5.17
N LEU A 43 -2.34 0.67 -5.96
CA LEU A 43 -1.39 1.34 -6.85
C LEU A 43 -2.10 2.21 -7.87
N ILE A 44 -3.14 1.70 -8.53
CA ILE A 44 -3.93 2.45 -9.50
C ILE A 44 -4.59 3.67 -8.82
N ALA A 45 -5.21 3.47 -7.65
CA ALA A 45 -5.83 4.55 -6.90
C ALA A 45 -4.81 5.64 -6.51
N THR A 46 -3.60 5.24 -6.09
CA THR A 46 -2.52 6.16 -5.72
C THR A 46 -2.05 6.98 -6.92
N VAL A 47 -1.89 6.36 -8.09
CA VAL A 47 -1.49 7.04 -9.32
C VAL A 47 -2.57 8.02 -9.78
N LEU A 48 -3.84 7.60 -9.78
CA LEU A 48 -4.96 8.47 -10.18
C LEU A 48 -5.11 9.66 -9.24
N LEU A 49 -5.01 9.44 -7.93
CA LEU A 49 -5.05 10.51 -6.93
C LEU A 49 -3.86 11.46 -7.11
N GLY A 50 -2.66 10.93 -7.30
CA GLY A 50 -1.46 11.73 -7.56
C GLY A 50 -1.60 12.61 -8.81
N ALA A 51 -2.14 12.06 -9.89
CA ALA A 51 -2.41 12.81 -11.12
C ALA A 51 -3.44 13.93 -10.89
N TYR A 52 -4.51 13.65 -10.15
CA TYR A 52 -5.52 14.65 -9.79
C TYR A 52 -4.91 15.80 -8.97
N VAL A 53 -4.20 15.47 -7.88
CA VAL A 53 -3.56 16.47 -7.01
C VAL A 53 -2.56 17.32 -7.81
N ALA A 54 -1.69 16.68 -8.61
CA ALA A 54 -0.71 17.39 -9.43
C ALA A 54 -1.36 18.34 -10.44
N THR A 55 -2.50 17.96 -11.03
CA THR A 55 -3.22 18.81 -11.99
C THR A 55 -3.80 20.05 -11.31
N ILE A 56 -4.41 19.87 -10.13
CA ILE A 56 -4.98 20.98 -9.36
C ILE A 56 -3.87 21.89 -8.84
N ASP A 57 -2.76 21.33 -8.33
CA ASP A 57 -1.61 22.11 -7.88
C ASP A 57 -1.00 22.92 -9.03
N PHE A 58 -0.87 22.32 -10.22
CA PHE A 58 -0.39 23.01 -11.40
C PHE A 58 -1.33 24.15 -11.83
N ALA A 59 -2.64 23.89 -11.85
CA ALA A 59 -3.64 24.91 -12.15
C ALA A 59 -3.61 26.05 -11.13
N MET A 60 -3.51 25.73 -9.83
CA MET A 60 -3.44 26.70 -8.76
C MET A 60 -2.17 27.55 -8.82
N VAL A 61 -1.01 26.94 -9.12
CA VAL A 61 0.24 27.67 -9.31
C VAL A 61 0.15 28.63 -10.49
N ASN A 62 -0.44 28.20 -11.61
CA ASN A 62 -0.62 29.09 -12.76
C ASN A 62 -1.62 30.21 -12.49
N LEU A 63 -2.70 29.92 -11.76
CA LEU A 63 -3.65 30.93 -11.32
C LEU A 63 -3.00 31.92 -10.35
N MET A 64 -2.24 31.46 -9.37
CA MET A 64 -1.52 32.33 -8.44
C MET A 64 -0.47 33.15 -9.16
N LYS A 65 0.26 32.58 -10.12
CA LYS A 65 1.19 33.31 -10.98
C LYS A 65 0.45 34.42 -11.72
N TRP A 66 -0.69 34.13 -12.34
CA TRP A 66 -1.51 35.14 -13.04
C TRP A 66 -2.04 36.23 -12.09
N LEU A 67 -2.55 35.87 -10.92
CA LEU A 67 -3.05 36.83 -9.92
C LEU A 67 -1.92 37.69 -9.32
N THR A 68 -0.75 37.12 -9.10
CA THR A 68 0.40 37.80 -8.48
C THR A 68 1.20 38.60 -9.51
N SER A 69 1.28 38.12 -10.75
CA SER A 69 1.84 38.90 -11.86
C SER A 69 0.94 40.06 -12.27
N GLY A 70 -0.28 40.11 -11.73
CA GLY A 70 -1.30 41.07 -12.09
C GLY A 70 -1.88 40.77 -13.47
N PHE A 71 -2.95 41.49 -13.78
CA PHE A 71 -3.09 42.03 -15.12
C PHE A 71 -1.74 42.45 -15.73
#